data_AF-A0A8G0LFC2-F1
#
_entry.id   AF-A0A8G0LFC2-F1
#
_cell.length_a   1.000
_cell.length_b   1.000
_cell.length_c   1.000
_cell.angle_alpha   90.00
_cell.angle_beta   90.00
_cell.angle_gamma   90.00
#
_symmetry.space_group_name_H-M   'P 1'
#
loop_
_entity.id
_entity.type
_entity.pdbx_description
1 polymer ?
#
loop_
_entity_poly.entity_id
_entity_poly.type
_entity_poly.pdbx_seq_one_letter_code
_entity_poly.pdbx_strand_id
1 'polypeptide(L)'
;MTKAKDPLRGFVKQLVSGKEEQEKLDSIMRDLRYAKQDLDQRSRIIRENEATEWALQVNTPIGVDVWKDMDSVTIERNKATGNASQWNYPMVSVDAFLAALEMRRPAGPD
;
A
#
# COMPACT_ATOMS: atom_id res chain seq x y z
N MET A 1 17.66 -53.73 15.36
CA MET A 1 18.47 -52.48 15.28
C MET A 1 17.53 -51.31 15.01
N THR A 2 17.16 -50.57 16.05
CA THR A 2 16.24 -49.42 15.96
C THR A 2 17.02 -48.15 15.65
N LYS A 3 16.78 -47.54 14.48
CA LYS A 3 17.37 -46.26 14.06
C LYS A 3 16.92 -45.16 15.02
N ALA A 4 17.84 -44.66 15.85
CA ALA A 4 17.62 -43.44 16.62
C ALA A 4 17.35 -42.28 15.63
N LYS A 5 16.14 -41.72 15.66
CA LYS A 5 15.82 -40.53 14.86
C LYS A 5 16.58 -39.36 15.44
N ASP A 6 17.40 -38.75 14.59
CA ASP A 6 18.39 -37.73 14.92
C ASP A 6 17.73 -36.49 15.57
N PRO A 7 17.93 -36.24 16.88
CA PRO A 7 17.30 -35.14 17.61
C PRO A 7 17.59 -33.77 16.99
N LEU A 8 18.75 -33.63 16.35
CA LEU A 8 19.18 -32.43 15.63
C LEU A 8 18.17 -32.00 14.56
N ARG A 9 17.52 -32.97 13.89
CA ARG A 9 16.58 -32.69 12.80
C ARG A 9 15.27 -32.11 13.31
N GLY A 10 14.86 -32.48 14.53
CA GLY A 10 13.69 -31.91 15.20
C GLY A 10 13.91 -30.46 15.61
N PHE A 11 15.09 -30.16 16.15
CA PHE A 11 15.47 -28.82 16.57
C PHE A 11 15.58 -27.83 15.39
N VAL A 12 16.19 -28.23 14.27
CA VAL A 12 16.25 -27.40 13.05
C VAL A 12 14.85 -27.14 12.49
N LYS A 13 13.96 -28.14 12.51
CA LYS A 13 12.57 -27.96 12.05
C LYS A 13 11.79 -26.99 12.95
N GLN A 14 12.03 -27.01 14.27
CA GLN A 14 11.45 -26.04 15.21
C GLN A 14 11.97 -24.61 15.00
N LEU A 15 13.26 -24.44 14.69
CA LEU A 15 13.82 -23.12 14.39
C LEU A 15 13.27 -22.54 13.09
N VAL A 16 13.12 -23.37 12.05
CA VAL A 16 12.52 -22.96 10.77
C VAL A 16 11.02 -22.67 10.94
N SER A 17 10.28 -23.52 11.67
CA SER A 17 8.85 -23.28 11.93
C SER A 17 8.63 -22.02 12.76
N GLY A 18 9.50 -21.73 13.73
CA GLY A 18 9.43 -20.50 14.52
C GLY A 18 9.57 -19.25 13.66
N LYS A 19 10.40 -19.30 12.60
CA LYS A 19 10.53 -18.19 11.65
C LYS A 19 9.27 -18.03 10.78
N GLU A 20 8.75 -19.13 10.23
CA GLU A 20 7.52 -19.11 9.41
C GLU A 20 6.30 -18.64 10.21
N GLU A 21 6.17 -19.09 11.45
CA GLU A 21 5.10 -18.66 12.37
C GLU A 21 5.23 -17.18 12.73
N GLN A 22 6.45 -16.68 12.89
CA GLN A 22 6.71 -15.27 13.18
C GLN A 22 6.41 -14.38 11.96
N GLU A 23 6.79 -14.80 10.75
CA GLU A 23 6.41 -14.10 9.51
C GLU A 23 4.89 -14.09 9.31
N LYS A 24 4.21 -15.20 9.63
CA LYS A 24 2.76 -15.28 9.55
C LYS A 24 2.08 -14.39 10.58
N LEU A 25 2.60 -14.34 11.81
CA LEU A 25 2.11 -13.45 12.86
C LEU A 25 2.31 -11.98 12.48
N ASP A 26 3.47 -11.62 11.95
CA ASP A 26 3.76 -10.26 11.47
C ASP A 26 2.84 -9.85 10.32
N SER A 27 2.51 -10.77 9.40
CA SER A 27 1.51 -10.55 8.36
C SER A 27 0.13 -10.27 8.97
N ILE A 28 -0.33 -11.13 9.89
CA ILE A 28 -1.64 -10.97 10.54
C ILE A 28 -1.72 -9.65 11.32
N MET A 29 -0.66 -9.29 12.04
CA MET A 29 -0.58 -8.04 12.81
C MET A 29 -0.58 -6.80 11.90
N ARG A 30 0.00 -6.92 10.70
CA ARG A 30 -0.04 -5.88 9.68
C ARG A 30 -1.45 -5.74 9.10
N ASP A 31 -2.09 -6.84 8.74
CA ASP A 31 -3.46 -6.86 8.21
C ASP A 31 -4.46 -6.32 9.23
N LEU A 32 -4.32 -6.69 10.51
CA LEU A 32 -5.12 -6.16 11.63
C LEU A 32 -4.91 -4.66 11.84
N ARG A 33 -3.69 -4.16 11.65
CA ARG A 33 -3.41 -2.72 11.76
C ARG A 33 -4.11 -1.93 10.64
N TYR A 34 -4.10 -2.46 9.42
CA TYR A 34 -4.85 -1.87 8.31
C TYR A 34 -6.36 -1.91 8.57
N ALA A 35 -6.90 -3.07 8.97
CA ALA A 35 -8.32 -3.21 9.28
C ALA A 35 -8.76 -2.31 10.46
N LYS A 36 -7.94 -2.14 11.49
CA LYS A 36 -8.23 -1.24 12.62
C LYS A 36 -8.19 0.23 12.20
N GLN A 37 -7.23 0.65 11.37
CA GLN A 37 -7.21 2.02 10.85
C GLN A 37 -8.46 2.32 10.02
N ASP A 38 -8.93 1.35 9.26
CA ASP A 38 -10.16 1.43 8.47
C ASP A 38 -11.41 1.56 9.37
N LEU A 39 -11.45 0.84 10.49
CA LEU A 39 -12.54 0.90 11.47
C LEU A 39 -12.60 2.23 12.25
N ASP A 40 -11.47 2.90 12.47
CA ASP A 40 -11.39 4.15 13.25
C ASP A 40 -11.44 5.44 12.40
N GLN A 41 -11.22 5.37 11.07
CA GLN A 41 -11.18 6.56 10.21
C GLN A 41 -12.39 6.65 9.26
N ARG A 42 -13.54 7.06 9.80
CA ARG A 42 -14.72 7.38 8.98
C ARG A 42 -14.61 8.71 8.23
N SER A 43 -13.50 9.43 8.35
CA SER A 43 -13.29 10.68 7.61
C SER A 43 -11.89 10.78 7.04
N ARG A 44 -11.79 11.37 5.85
CA ARG A 44 -10.54 11.63 5.15
C ARG A 44 -10.46 13.10 4.78
N ILE A 45 -9.36 13.76 5.12
CA ILE A 45 -9.09 15.16 4.73
C ILE A 45 -7.79 15.21 3.94
N ILE A 46 -7.87 15.71 2.71
CA ILE A 46 -6.74 15.90 1.80
C ILE A 46 -6.77 17.37 1.43
N ARG A 47 -5.94 18.16 2.09
CA ARG A 47 -5.93 19.60 1.88
C ARG A 47 -4.54 20.18 1.81
N GLU A 48 -4.43 21.29 1.08
CA GLU A 48 -3.23 22.14 1.07
C GLU A 48 -1.96 21.40 0.64
N ASN A 49 -2.10 20.34 -0.17
CA ASN A 49 -0.98 19.67 -0.81
C ASN A 49 -0.59 20.41 -2.11
N GLU A 50 0.71 20.54 -2.38
CA GLU A 50 1.21 21.13 -3.62
C GLU A 50 2.13 20.15 -4.35
N ALA A 51 1.85 19.92 -5.64
CA ALA A 51 2.73 19.24 -6.57
C ALA A 51 3.18 20.23 -7.65
N THR A 52 4.47 20.26 -7.96
CA THR A 52 5.06 21.23 -8.90
C THR A 52 5.86 20.53 -9.99
N GLU A 53 6.12 21.26 -11.08
CA GLU A 53 6.95 20.82 -12.20
C GLU A 53 6.47 19.53 -12.86
N TRP A 54 7.20 18.42 -12.72
CA TRP A 54 6.88 17.13 -13.33
C TRP A 54 6.47 16.09 -12.27
N ALA A 55 6.14 16.53 -11.06
CA ALA A 55 5.77 15.65 -9.96
C ALA A 55 4.41 14.97 -10.21
N LEU A 56 4.35 13.68 -9.88
CA LEU A 56 3.10 12.99 -9.61
C LEU A 56 2.96 12.82 -8.10
N GLN A 57 1.90 13.37 -7.53
CA GLN A 57 1.56 13.15 -6.14
C GLN A 57 0.26 12.34 -6.04
N VAL A 58 0.32 11.25 -5.29
CA VAL A 58 -0.81 10.34 -5.09
C VAL A 58 -1.18 10.35 -3.60
N ASN A 59 -2.30 10.99 -3.26
CA ASN A 59 -2.81 11.12 -1.90
C ASN A 59 -3.96 10.12 -1.60
N THR A 60 -4.07 9.09 -2.43
CA THR A 60 -5.23 8.21 -2.55
C THR A 60 -4.85 6.72 -2.61
N PRO A 61 -5.70 5.79 -2.13
CA PRO A 61 -5.55 4.37 -2.42
C PRO A 61 -5.68 4.07 -3.92
N ILE A 62 -5.05 2.97 -4.34
CA ILE A 62 -5.02 2.46 -5.71
C ILE A 62 -5.42 0.98 -5.69
N GLY A 63 -6.24 0.55 -6.65
CA GLY A 63 -6.69 -0.83 -6.83
C GLY A 63 -7.90 -1.22 -6.00
N VAL A 64 -8.20 -0.48 -4.94
CA VAL A 64 -9.39 -0.68 -4.12
C VAL A 64 -9.88 0.67 -3.60
N ASP A 65 -11.19 0.87 -3.68
CA ASP A 65 -11.83 2.00 -3.02
C ASP A 65 -12.12 1.64 -1.57
N VAL A 66 -11.17 1.95 -0.69
CA VAL A 66 -11.32 1.83 0.77
C VAL A 66 -12.02 3.04 1.38
N TRP A 67 -12.40 4.06 0.59
CA TRP A 67 -13.11 5.24 1.10
C TRP A 67 -14.61 5.19 0.80
N LYS A 68 -15.09 4.19 0.05
CA LYS A 68 -16.49 4.00 -0.33
C LYS A 68 -17.48 4.04 0.85
N ASP A 69 -17.04 3.61 2.03
CA ASP A 69 -17.85 3.52 3.26
C ASP A 69 -17.47 4.59 4.30
N MET A 70 -16.65 5.58 3.93
CA MET A 70 -16.34 6.71 4.82
C MET A 70 -17.54 7.66 4.96
N ASP A 71 -17.76 8.18 6.16
CA ASP A 71 -18.78 9.20 6.44
C ASP A 71 -18.49 10.51 5.70
N SER A 72 -17.21 10.87 5.51
CA SER A 72 -16.83 12.06 4.75
C SER A 72 -15.44 12.00 4.12
N VAL A 73 -15.33 12.58 2.93
CA VAL A 73 -14.06 12.84 2.26
C VAL A 73 -14.01 14.32 1.87
N THR A 74 -13.07 15.06 2.45
CA THR A 74 -12.85 16.48 2.18
C THR A 74 -11.57 16.65 1.39
N ILE A 75 -11.69 17.20 0.17
CA ILE A 75 -10.55 17.49 -0.71
C ILE A 75 -10.56 18.98 -1.04
N GLU A 76 -9.62 19.75 -0.46
CA GLU A 76 -9.69 21.21 -0.53
C GLU A 76 -8.31 21.86 -0.71
N ARG A 77 -8.23 22.93 -1.50
CA ARG A 77 -7.01 23.76 -1.64
C ARG A 77 -5.73 22.98 -2.01
N ASN A 78 -5.86 21.82 -2.65
CA ASN A 78 -4.71 21.13 -3.25
C ASN A 78 -4.38 21.79 -4.60
N LYS A 79 -3.09 21.85 -4.94
CA LYS A 79 -2.58 22.59 -6.08
C LYS A 79 -1.59 21.75 -6.87
N ALA A 80 -1.81 21.64 -8.17
CA ALA A 80 -0.83 21.13 -9.12
C ALA A 80 -0.40 22.27 -10.05
N THR A 81 0.89 22.54 -10.17
CA THR A 81 1.44 23.59 -11.05
C THR A 81 2.47 23.03 -12.03
N GLY A 82 2.71 23.75 -13.12
CA GLY A 82 3.56 23.27 -14.21
C GLY A 82 2.92 22.08 -14.93
N ASN A 83 3.71 21.03 -15.17
CA ASN A 83 3.26 19.75 -15.74
C ASN A 83 2.93 18.70 -14.65
N ALA A 84 2.72 19.14 -13.41
CA ALA A 84 2.51 18.24 -12.29
C ALA A 84 1.11 17.64 -12.32
N SER A 85 0.90 16.57 -11.56
CA SER A 85 -0.44 16.03 -11.36
C SER A 85 -0.63 15.50 -9.96
N GLN A 86 -1.87 15.64 -9.48
CA GLN A 86 -2.28 15.23 -8.15
C GLN A 86 -3.51 14.34 -8.24
N TRP A 87 -3.43 13.19 -7.58
CA TRP A 87 -4.52 12.23 -7.49
C TRP A 87 -4.99 12.17 -6.04
N ASN A 88 -6.21 12.65 -5.81
CA ASN A 88 -6.75 12.88 -4.46
C ASN A 88 -7.98 12.02 -4.16
N TYR A 89 -8.42 11.14 -5.07
CA TYR A 89 -9.59 10.26 -4.87
C TYR A 89 -9.32 8.84 -5.39
N PRO A 90 -9.92 7.78 -4.79
CA PRO A 90 -9.58 6.40 -5.08
C PRO A 90 -9.65 6.04 -6.55
N MET A 91 -8.61 5.35 -7.02
CA MET A 91 -8.58 4.75 -8.35
C MET A 91 -8.69 3.23 -8.20
N VAL A 92 -9.81 2.66 -8.64
CA VAL A 92 -10.10 1.23 -8.50
C VAL A 92 -9.28 0.34 -9.44
N SER A 93 -8.72 0.89 -10.53
CA SER A 93 -7.94 0.12 -11.50
C SER A 93 -6.44 0.36 -11.30
N VAL A 94 -5.71 -0.71 -10.95
CA VAL A 94 -4.24 -0.69 -10.92
C VAL A 94 -3.69 -0.47 -12.33
N ASP A 95 -4.30 -1.07 -13.35
CA ASP A 95 -3.85 -0.94 -14.74
C ASP A 95 -3.96 0.51 -15.25
N ALA A 96 -5.05 1.21 -14.89
CA ALA A 96 -5.19 2.63 -15.23
C ALA A 96 -4.12 3.48 -14.54
N PHE A 97 -3.73 3.14 -13.31
CA PHE A 97 -2.62 3.80 -12.62
C PHE A 97 -1.30 3.55 -13.34
N LEU A 98 -0.99 2.30 -13.67
CA LEU A 98 0.24 1.93 -14.38
C LEU A 98 0.30 2.59 -15.77
N ALA A 99 -0.78 2.57 -16.54
CA ALA A 99 -0.86 3.24 -17.83
C ALA A 99 -0.59 4.75 -17.71
N ALA A 100 -1.13 5.40 -16.68
CA ALA A 100 -0.86 6.82 -16.43
C ALA A 100 0.59 7.11 -16.02
N LEU A 101 1.27 6.16 -15.37
CA LEU A 101 2.72 6.26 -15.11
C LEU A 101 3.53 6.10 -16.39
N GLU A 102 3.14 5.18 -17.27
CA GLU A 102 3.81 4.96 -18.56
C GLU A 102 3.71 6.18 -19.47
N MET A 103 2.55 6.84 -19.50
CA MET A 103 2.35 8.09 -20.24
C MET A 103 3.22 9.25 -19.73
N ARG A 104 3.71 9.16 -18.48
CA ARG A 104 4.61 10.14 -17.88
C ARG A 104 6.08 9.80 -18.08
N ARG A 105 6.40 8.64 -18.65
CA ARG A 105 7.79 8.30 -18.94
C ARG A 105 8.30 9.33 -19.95
N PRO A 106 9.40 10.06 -19.65
CA PRO A 106 9.98 10.94 -20.65
C PRO A 106 10.28 10.12 -21.90
N ALA A 107 10.03 10.71 -23.08
CA ALA A 107 10.54 10.14 -24.32
C ALA A 107 12.04 9.92 -24.12
N GLY A 108 12.53 8.71 -24.43
CA GLY A 108 13.97 8.44 -24.41
C GLY A 108 14.70 9.44 -25.31
N PRO A 109 16.03 9.57 -25.17
CA PRO A 109 16.79 10.43 -26.08
C PRO A 109 16.56 9.96 -27.53
N ASP A 110 16.23 10.92 -28.40
CA ASP A 110 16.13 10.76 -29.86
C ASP A 110 17.48 10.32 -30.47
#